data_AF-A0A8J7HIX0-F1
#
_entry.id   AF-A0A8J7HIX0-F1
#
_cell.length_a   1.000
_cell.length_b   1.000
_cell.length_c   1.000
_cell.angle_alpha   90.00
_cell.angle_beta   90.00
_cell.angle_gamma   90.00
#
_symmetry.space_group_name_H-M   'P 1'
#
loop_
_entity.id
_entity.type
_entity.pdbx_description
1 polymer ?
#
loop_
_entity_poly.entity_id
_entity_poly.type
_entity_poly.pdbx_seq_one_letter_code
_entity_poly.pdbx_strand_id
1 'polypeptide(L)' 'MKAEEYPFVQELITDKQGQVLKVVLEFEEYQRLLDAIEDEGLYRAMQAVSNEKPLSINDALQELELAIKLRQETR' A
#
# COMPACT_ATOMS: atom_id res chain seq x y z
N MET A 1 -3.57 -24.55 -1.11
CA MET A 1 -3.32 -23.40 -2.01
C MET A 1 -2.53 -23.92 -3.19
N LYS A 2 -3.04 -23.77 -4.41
CA LYS A 2 -2.42 -24.31 -5.64
C LYS A 2 -1.84 -23.15 -6.47
N ALA A 3 -0.78 -23.41 -7.24
CA ALA A 3 -0.16 -22.41 -8.11
C ALA A 3 -1.14 -21.79 -9.13
N GLU A 4 -2.15 -22.56 -9.54
CA GLU A 4 -3.25 -22.14 -10.42
C GLU A 4 -4.07 -20.95 -9.87
N GLU A 5 -4.01 -20.69 -8.56
CA GLU A 5 -4.71 -19.57 -7.90
C GLU A 5 -3.94 -18.24 -8.02
N TYR A 6 -2.71 -18.25 -8.57
CA TYR A 6 -1.84 -17.09 -8.69
C TYR A 6 -1.34 -16.93 -10.13
N PRO A 7 -2.05 -16.16 -10.98
CA PRO A 7 -1.81 -16.12 -12.42
C PRO A 7 -0.42 -15.58 -12.82
N PHE A 8 0.31 -14.98 -11.89
CA PHE A 8 1.65 -14.41 -12.08
C PHE A 8 2.79 -15.33 -11.58
N VAL A 9 2.45 -16.49 -10.99
CA VAL A 9 3.43 -17.42 -10.40
C VAL A 9 3.92 -18.43 -11.41
N GLN A 10 5.24 -18.48 -11.60
CA GLN A 10 5.88 -19.50 -12.43
C GLN A 10 6.10 -20.80 -11.66
N GLU A 11 6.58 -20.71 -10.42
CA GLU A 11 6.89 -21.87 -9.60
C GLU A 11 6.63 -21.59 -8.12
N LEU A 12 6.12 -22.61 -7.41
CA LEU A 12 6.03 -22.63 -5.96
C LEU A 12 7.03 -23.64 -5.41
N ILE A 13 7.91 -23.19 -4.52
CA ILE A 13 8.83 -24.08 -3.81
C ILE A 13 8.23 -24.37 -2.44
N THR A 14 7.92 -25.64 -2.17
CA THR A 14 7.26 -26.07 -0.93
C THR A 14 8.16 -26.90 -0.01
N ASP A 15 7.82 -26.97 1.27
CA ASP A 15 8.38 -27.95 2.20
C ASP A 15 7.86 -29.38 1.93
N LYS A 16 8.31 -30.35 2.73
CA LYS A 16 7.89 -31.76 2.61
C LYS A 16 6.43 -31.99 2.98
N GLN A 17 5.80 -31.04 3.68
CA GLN A 17 4.40 -31.05 4.06
C GLN A 17 3.51 -30.32 3.04
N GLY A 18 4.10 -29.73 2.00
CA GLY A 18 3.40 -28.99 0.95
C GLY A 18 3.14 -27.52 1.30
N GLN A 19 3.76 -26.97 2.34
CA GLN A 19 3.65 -25.53 2.66
C GLN A 19 4.58 -24.72 1.76
N VAL A 20 4.09 -23.61 1.21
CA VAL A 20 4.87 -22.72 0.35
C VAL A 20 5.96 -22.01 1.17
N LEU A 21 7.21 -22.19 0.75
CA LEU A 21 8.37 -21.51 1.33
C LEU A 21 8.85 -20.36 0.45
N LYS A 22 8.75 -20.50 -0.88
CA LYS A 22 9.15 -19.48 -1.85
C LYS A 22 8.20 -19.48 -3.03
N VAL A 23 8.10 -18.30 -3.65
CA VAL A 23 7.34 -18.06 -4.88
C VAL A 23 8.33 -17.52 -5.89
N VAL A 24 8.36 -18.13 -7.08
CA VAL A 24 9.16 -17.67 -8.22
C VAL A 24 8.22 -16.96 -9.19
N LEU A 25 8.60 -15.73 -9.53
CA LEU A 25 7.86 -14.80 -10.39
C LEU A 25 8.83 -14.29 -11.45
N GLU A 26 8.33 -13.96 -12.63
CA GLU A 26 9.07 -13.10 -13.55
C GLU A 26 9.19 -11.69 -12.96
N PHE A 27 10.27 -11.00 -13.33
CA PHE A 27 10.51 -9.66 -12.82
C PHE A 27 9.37 -8.69 -13.17
N GLU A 28 8.86 -8.76 -14.40
CA GLU A 28 7.74 -7.91 -14.85
C GLU A 28 6.46 -8.16 -14.05
N GLU A 29 6.18 -9.42 -13.70
CA GLU A 29 5.01 -9.77 -12.89
C GLU A 29 5.19 -9.36 -11.43
N TYR A 30 6.41 -9.39 -10.91
CA TYR A 30 6.72 -8.82 -9.59
C TYR A 30 6.51 -7.30 -9.56
N GLN A 31 6.90 -6.57 -10.61
CA GLN A 31 6.64 -5.13 -10.70
C GLN A 31 5.15 -4.83 -10.71
N ARG A 32 4.37 -5.55 -11.52
CA ARG A 32 2.90 -5.40 -11.55
C ARG A 32 2.25 -5.69 -10.19
N LEU A 33 2.78 -6.68 -9.45
CA LEU A 33 2.31 -6.98 -8.11
C LEU A 33 2.57 -5.80 -7.15
N LEU A 34 3.74 -5.17 -7.23
CA LEU A 34 4.05 -4.00 -6.42
C LEU A 34 3.12 -2.83 -6.75
N ASP A 35 2.92 -2.54 -8.04
CA ASP A 35 2.03 -1.47 -8.48
C ASP A 35 0.60 -1.68 -7.96
N ALA A 36 0.09 -2.91 -8.06
CA ALA A 36 -1.25 -3.25 -7.55
C ALA A 36 -1.37 -3.07 -6.03
N ILE A 37 -0.32 -3.42 -5.27
CA ILE A 37 -0.30 -3.23 -3.81
C ILE A 37 -0.24 -1.74 -3.45
N GLU A 38 0.55 -0.95 -4.19
CA GLU A 38 0.63 0.51 -4.01
C GLU A 38 -0.72 1.18 -4.28
N ASP A 39 -1.36 0.85 -5.40
CA ASP A 39 -2.69 1.35 -5.76
C ASP A 39 -3.74 0.96 -4.72
N GLU A 40 -3.73 -0.28 -4.22
CA GLU A 40 -4.66 -0.71 -3.18
C GLU A 40 -4.40 0.05 -1.86
N GLY A 41 -3.13 0.26 -1.51
CA GLY A 41 -2.73 1.04 -0.34
C GLY A 41 -3.22 2.48 -0.42
N LEU A 42 -3.02 3.12 -1.58
CA LEU A 42 -3.50 4.47 -1.85
C LEU A 42 -5.03 4.53 -1.79
N TYR A 43 -5.72 3.58 -2.43
CA TYR A 43 -7.18 3.50 -2.39
C TYR A 43 -7.71 3.40 -0.95
N ARG A 44 -7.11 2.53 -0.12
CA ARG A 44 -7.49 2.40 1.30
C ARG A 44 -7.24 3.68 2.08
N ALA A 45 -6.13 4.38 1.83
CA ALA A 45 -5.85 5.66 2.46
C ALA A 45 -6.90 6.72 2.09
N MET A 46 -7.28 6.80 0.81
CA MET A 46 -8.34 7.69 0.33
C MET A 46 -9.70 7.36 0.96
N GLN A 47 -10.03 6.07 1.10
CA GLN A 47 -11.27 5.64 1.76
C GLN A 47 -11.29 6.00 3.25
N ALA A 48 -10.16 5.87 3.94
CA ALA A 48 -10.07 6.19 5.38
C ALA A 48 -10.38 7.66 5.66
N VAL A 49 -10.03 8.56 4.74
CA VAL A 49 -10.26 10.00 4.84
C VAL A 49 -11.49 10.47 4.06
N SER A 50 -12.29 9.57 3.51
CA SER A 50 -13.40 9.89 2.59
C SER A 50 -14.49 10.79 3.18
N ASN A 51 -14.64 10.78 4.51
CA ASN A 51 -15.62 11.60 5.24
C ASN A 51 -15.00 12.88 5.83
N GLU A 52 -13.71 13.13 5.62
CA GLU A 52 -13.08 14.36 6.06
C GLU A 52 -13.56 15.54 5.23
N LYS A 53 -13.56 16.73 5.86
CA LYS A 53 -13.95 17.95 5.16
C LYS A 53 -12.85 18.31 4.15
N PRO A 54 -13.15 18.39 2.84
CA PRO A 54 -12.17 18.84 1.87
C PRO A 54 -11.83 20.32 2.10
N LEU A 55 -10.55 20.64 1.98
CA LEU A 55 -10.04 22.00 2.14
C LEU A 55 -9.63 22.59 0.79
N SER A 56 -9.74 23.91 0.66
CA SER A 56 -9.03 24.61 -0.41
C SER A 56 -7.53 24.58 -0.13
N ILE A 57 -6.70 24.83 -1.15
CA ILE A 57 -5.23 24.89 -0.97
C ILE A 57 -4.86 25.91 0.11
N ASN A 58 -5.51 27.08 0.12
CA ASN A 58 -5.23 28.13 1.10
C ASN A 58 -5.58 27.68 2.52
N ASP A 59 -6.73 27.03 2.71
CA ASP A 59 -7.14 26.53 4.03
C ASP A 59 -6.21 25.41 4.52
N ALA A 60 -5.83 24.49 3.63
CA ALA A 60 -4.90 23.39 3.95
C ALA A 60 -3.52 23.90 4.38
N LEU A 61 -3.00 24.95 3.72
CA LEU A 61 -1.74 25.59 4.09
C LEU A 61 -1.82 26.27 5.47
N GLN A 62 -2.92 26.95 5.75
CA GLN A 62 -3.14 27.57 7.08
C GLN A 62 -3.21 26.52 8.19
N GLU A 63 -3.93 25.41 7.98
CA GLU A 63 -3.99 24.31 8.95
C GLU A 63 -2.62 23.66 9.16
N LEU A 64 -1.83 23.48 8.09
CA LEU A 64 -0.48 22.94 8.18
C LEU A 64 0.46 23.85 8.99
N GLU A 65 0.46 25.16 8.73
CA GLU A 65 1.25 26.13 9.49
C GLU A 65 0.88 26.15 10.97
N LEU A 66 -0.42 26.08 11.28
CA LEU A 66 -0.92 25.98 12.64
C LEU A 66 -0.41 24.71 13.33
N ALA A 67 -0.52 23.56 12.66
CA ALA A 67 -0.05 22.28 13.19
C ALA A 67 1.47 22.27 13.46
N ILE A 68 2.26 22.93 12.60
CA ILE A 68 3.71 23.07 12.78
C ILE A 68 4.02 23.92 14.02
N LYS A 69 3.35 25.08 14.18
CA LYS A 69 3.54 25.96 15.36
C LYS A 69 3.22 25.24 16.66
N LEU A 70 2.08 24.55 16.72
CA LEU A 70 1.66 23.78 17.90
C LEU A 70 2.71 22.73 18.29
N ARG A 71 3.29 22.01 17.32
CA ARG A 71 4.35 21.02 17.57
C ARG A 71 5.66 21.64 18.09
N GLN A 72 5.95 22.90 17.74
CA GLN A 72 7.13 23.61 18.22
C GLN A 72 6.95 24.12 19.66
N GLU A 73 5.73 24.47 20.05
CA GLU A 73 5.39 24.92 21.41
C GLU A 73 5.29 23.76 22.43
N THR A 74 5.19 22.51 21.96
CA THR A 74 5.13 21.31 22.83
C THR A 74 6.50 20.67 23.10
N ARG A 75 7.60 21.30 22.67
CA ARG A 75 8.99 20.85 22.90
C ARG A 75 9.76 21.85 23.75
#